data_AF-A0A3C7VX47-F1
#
_entry.id   AF-A0A3C7VX47-F1
#
_cell.length_a   1.000
_cell.length_b   1.000
_cell.length_c   1.000
_cell.angle_alpha   90.00
_cell.angle_beta   90.00
_cell.angle_gamma   90.00
#
_symmetry.space_group_name_H-M   'P 1'
#
loop_
_entity.id
_entity.type
_entity.pdbx_description
1 polymer ?
#
loop_
_entity_poly.entity_id
_entity_poly.type
_entity_poly.pdbx_seq_one_letter_code
_entity_poly.pdbx_strand_id
1 'polypeptide(L)' 'GKGLMAASLAALLQARGYKVRIRKFDPYLNVDPGTMSPYQHGEVYVTDDGAETD' A
#
# COMPACT_ATOMS: atom_id res chain seq x y z
N GLY A 1 6.42 -4.26 -9.08
CA GLY A 1 6.90 -5.66 -8.92
C GLY A 1 6.66 -6.21 -7.53
N LYS A 2 7.40 -5.74 -6.52
CA LYS A 2 7.37 -6.28 -5.14
C LYS A 2 6.00 -6.22 -4.46
N GLY A 3 5.25 -5.11 -4.64
CA GLY A 3 3.90 -4.96 -4.08
C GLY A 3 2.92 -6.02 -4.59
N LEU A 4 2.87 -6.26 -5.90
CA LEU A 4 2.01 -7.28 -6.51
C LEU A 4 2.34 -8.68 -6.00
N MET A 5 3.63 -9.00 -5.82
CA MET A 5 4.06 -10.29 -5.27
C MET A 5 3.61 -10.45 -3.80
N ALA A 6 3.79 -9.42 -2.97
CA ALA A 6 3.34 -9.44 -1.58
C ALA A 6 1.81 -9.58 -1.47
N ALA A 7 1.05 -8.86 -2.30
CA ALA A 7 -0.40 -8.97 -2.36
C ALA A 7 -0.87 -10.36 -2.81
N SER A 8 -0.22 -10.94 -3.82
CA SER A 8 -0.55 -12.29 -4.32
C SER A 8 -0.27 -13.36 -3.25
N LEU A 9 0.84 -13.24 -2.52
CA LEU A 9 1.14 -14.15 -1.41
C LEU A 9 0.13 -14.02 -0.27
N ALA A 10 -0.25 -12.80 0.09
CA ALA A 10 -1.25 -12.55 1.12
C ALA A 10 -2.62 -13.17 0.74
N ALA A 11 -3.03 -13.05 -0.52
CA ALA A 11 -4.26 -13.66 -1.02
C ALA A 11 -4.24 -15.20 -0.89
N LEU A 12 -3.11 -15.85 -1.19
CA LEU A 12 -2.96 -17.30 -1.01
C LEU A 12 -3.05 -17.72 0.46
N LEU A 13 -2.45 -16.95 1.37
CA LEU A 13 -2.51 -17.22 2.81
C LEU A 13 -3.93 -17.00 3.37
N GLN A 14 -4.64 -15.97 2.91
CA GLN A 14 -6.05 -15.75 3.25
C GLN A 14 -6.93 -16.90 2.75
N ALA A 15 -6.69 -17.40 1.53
CA ALA A 15 -7.40 -18.57 0.98
C ALA A 15 -7.17 -19.85 1.79
N ARG A 16 -6.07 -19.93 2.55
CA ARG A 16 -5.77 -21.03 3.48
C ARG A 16 -6.34 -20.82 4.89
N GLY A 17 -7.13 -19.76 5.10
CA GLY A 17 -7.81 -19.47 6.37
C GLY A 17 -6.99 -18.64 7.36
N TYR A 18 -5.82 -18.12 6.95
CA TYR A 18 -5.02 -17.25 7.82
C TYR A 18 -5.54 -15.80 7.79
N LYS A 19 -5.51 -15.13 8.95
CA LYS A 19 -5.75 -13.68 9.04
C LYS A 19 -4.47 -12.94 8.68
N VAL A 20 -4.44 -12.30 7.51
CA VAL A 20 -3.26 -11.59 6.98
C VAL A 20 -3.54 -10.10 6.86
N ARG A 21 -2.53 -9.27 7.18
CA ARG A 21 -2.53 -7.82 6.99
C ARG A 21 -1.22 -7.41 6.30
N ILE A 22 -1.29 -6.54 5.31
CA ILE A 22 -0.12 -6.01 4.58
C ILE A 22 0.20 -4.62 5.14
N ARG A 23 1.49 -4.28 5.21
CA ARG A 23 1.97 -2.93 5.51
C ARG A 23 3.08 -2.55 4.56
N LYS A 24 2.95 -1.39 3.91
CA LYS A 24 3.98 -0.79 3.08
C LYS A 24 4.89 0.08 3.94
N PHE A 25 6.19 0.02 3.68
CA PHE A 25 7.19 0.88 4.32
C PHE A 25 7.85 1.70 3.23
N ASP A 26 7.56 3.00 3.25
CA ASP A 26 8.11 3.94 2.28
C ASP A 26 9.33 4.65 2.87
N PRO A 27 10.48 4.65 2.17
CA PRO A 27 11.70 5.27 2.67
C PRO A 27 11.74 6.79 2.40
N TYR A 28 10.65 7.38 1.91
CA TYR A 28 10.57 8.81 1.60
C TYR A 28 10.51 9.65 2.87
N LEU A 29 11.00 10.89 2.78
CA LEU A 29 10.93 11.85 3.87
C LEU A 29 9.53 12.44 4.03
N ASN A 30 8.76 12.48 2.94
CA ASN A 30 7.38 12.94 2.93
C ASN A 30 6.57 12.16 3.97
N VAL A 31 5.84 12.90 4.80
CA VAL A 31 4.99 12.32 5.85
C VAL A 31 3.81 11.56 5.23
N ASP A 32 3.28 12.08 4.12
CA ASP A 32 2.19 11.53 3.32
C ASP A 32 2.45 11.83 1.83
N PRO A 33 1.86 11.04 0.91
CA PRO A 33 2.02 11.24 -0.53
C PRO A 33 1.15 12.38 -1.08
N GLY A 34 0.28 13.00 -0.29
CA GLY A 34 -0.53 14.16 -0.70
C GLY A 34 0.31 15.38 -1.09
N THR A 35 1.55 15.44 -0.62
CA THR A 35 2.54 16.45 -1.02
C THR A 35 3.30 16.12 -2.32
N MET A 36 3.10 14.93 -2.89
CA MET A 36 3.76 14.48 -4.12
C MET A 36 2.85 14.70 -5.34
N SER A 37 3.44 15.07 -6.49
CA SER A 37 2.68 15.27 -7.73
C SER A 37 2.15 13.94 -8.27
N PRO A 38 0.83 13.75 -8.47
CA PRO A 38 0.25 12.45 -8.83
C PRO A 38 0.62 12.00 -10.24
N TYR A 39 0.85 12.95 -11.15
CA TYR A 39 1.26 12.66 -12.53
C TYR A 39 2.71 12.15 -12.63
N GLN A 40 3.52 12.37 -11.58
CA GLN A 40 4.94 12.01 -11.57
C GLN A 40 5.24 10.85 -10.62
N HIS A 41 4.47 10.72 -9.53
CA HIS A 41 4.75 9.78 -8.45
C HIS A 41 3.71 8.69 -8.26
N GLY A 42 2.58 8.74 -9.00
CA GLY A 42 1.49 7.79 -8.85
C GLY A 42 0.30 8.40 -8.10
N GLU A 43 -0.79 7.66 -8.06
CA GLU A 43 -2.00 8.09 -7.35
C GLU A 43 -1.81 8.10 -5.83
N VAL A 44 -2.65 8.87 -5.15
CA VAL A 44 -2.80 8.82 -3.69
C VAL A 44 -4.01 7.97 -3.39
N TYR A 45 -3.84 6.88 -2.65
CA TYR A 45 -4.92 6.02 -2.18
C TYR A 45 -5.43 6.51 -0.82
N VAL A 46 -6.74 6.56 -0.63
CA VAL A 46 -7.35 6.97 0.65
C VAL A 46 -8.02 5.76 1.27
N THR A 47 -7.60 5.39 2.48
CA THR A 47 -8.17 4.28 3.25
C THR A 47 -9.50 4.66 3.89
N ASP A 48 -10.29 3.67 4.34
CA ASP A 48 -11.60 3.90 4.98
C ASP A 48 -11.53 4.77 6.26
N ASP A 49 -10.38 4.80 6.92
CA ASP A 49 -10.10 5.66 8.08
C ASP A 49 -9.54 7.05 7.71
N GLY A 50 -9.45 7.35 6.41
CA GLY A 50 -9.10 8.66 5.87
C GLY A 50 -7.59 8.92 5.74
N ALA A 51 -6.73 7.91 5.86
CA ALA A 51 -5.30 8.09 5.65
C ALA A 51 -4.95 8.10 4.15
N GLU A 52 -4.11 9.06 3.75
CA GLU A 52 -3.55 9.16 2.41
C GLU A 52 -2.28 8.31 2.30
N THR A 53 -2.26 7.35 1.39
CA THR A 53 -1.16 6.38 1.21
C THR A 53 -0.75 6.23 -0.25
N ASP A 54 0.42 5.66 -0.48
CA ASP A 54 0.81 5.07 -1.77
C ASP A 54 -0.12 3.88 -2.11
#